data_AF-A0A830HK62-F1
#
_entry.id   AF-A0A830HK62-F1
#
_cell.length_a   1.000
_cell.length_b   1.000
_cell.length_c   1.000
_cell.angle_alpha   90.00
_cell.angle_beta   90.00
_cell.angle_gamma   90.00
#
_symmetry.space_group_name_H-M   'P 1'
#
loop_
_entity.id
_entity.type
_entity.pdbx_description
1 polymer ?
#
loop_
_entity_poly.entity_id
_entity_poly.type
_entity_poly.pdbx_seq_one_letter_code
_entity_poly.pdbx_strand_id
1 'polypeptide(L)'
;MGGSFEDDSDDEGTSSPPEWPRSRKVHAVPTSGNCPQRRWTGREAEHSRASFSLPHVLMNVYGMLRLCPYMERRHGTPTMALTYVATGAAATLASSVCFSRAPAAGASGALFGLLGMECASEALAARRHGAGHAEHAMAIARVTGFALALGLAIPGLDNAGHVGGTVSGALCG
;
A
#
# COMPACT_ATOMS: atom_id res chain seq x y z
N MET A 1 45.15 47.62 52.78
CA MET A 1 43.69 47.64 52.60
C MET A 1 43.45 47.41 51.11
N GLY A 2 43.49 46.19 50.57
CA GLY A 2 42.73 45.02 50.99
C GLY A 2 41.40 45.04 50.24
N GLY A 3 41.41 44.62 48.97
CA GLY A 3 40.23 44.62 48.12
C GLY A 3 39.32 43.42 48.35
N SER A 4 38.06 43.55 47.94
CA SER A 4 37.24 42.42 47.46
C SER A 4 36.22 43.00 46.49
N PHE A 5 36.32 42.52 45.26
CA PHE A 5 35.31 42.60 44.21
C PHE A 5 34.17 41.68 44.66
N GLU A 6 32.93 42.19 44.70
CA GLU A 6 31.75 41.37 44.99
C GLU A 6 31.51 40.41 43.82
N ASP A 7 31.62 39.12 44.13
CA ASP A 7 31.44 37.97 43.24
C ASP A 7 29.97 37.55 43.31
N ASP A 8 29.14 37.98 42.36
CA ASP A 8 27.80 37.44 42.12
C ASP A 8 27.95 36.04 41.50
N SER A 9 28.05 35.04 42.38
CA SER A 9 27.89 33.64 42.01
C SER A 9 26.43 33.24 42.23
N ASP A 10 25.63 33.41 41.18
CA ASP A 10 24.30 32.81 41.09
C ASP A 10 24.41 31.29 41.20
N ASP A 11 23.71 30.74 42.19
CA ASP A 11 23.49 29.31 42.40
C ASP A 11 23.00 28.64 41.10
N GLU A 12 23.84 27.80 40.47
CA GLU A 12 23.39 26.76 39.55
C GLU A 12 22.67 25.65 40.34
N GLY A 13 21.48 25.98 40.82
CA GLY A 13 20.51 25.01 41.32
C GLY A 13 19.99 24.17 40.17
N THR A 14 20.37 22.89 40.17
CA THR A 14 19.88 21.84 39.28
C THR A 14 18.35 21.86 39.21
N SER A 15 17.79 22.41 38.14
CA SER A 15 16.35 22.32 37.89
C SER A 15 16.02 20.88 37.48
N SER A 16 15.33 20.17 38.37
CA SER A 16 14.71 18.90 38.02
C SER A 16 13.69 19.15 36.89
N PRO A 17 13.58 18.27 35.88
CA PRO A 17 12.56 18.43 34.84
C PRO A 17 11.16 18.39 35.48
N PRO A 18 10.20 19.16 34.96
CA PRO A 18 8.87 19.27 35.55
C PRO A 18 8.17 17.90 35.57
N GLU A 19 7.73 17.48 36.75
CA GLU A 19 6.90 16.28 36.92
C GLU A 19 5.56 16.46 36.20
N TRP A 20 5.35 15.67 35.16
CA TRP A 20 4.06 15.60 34.47
C TRP A 20 3.02 14.93 35.37
N PRO A 21 1.86 15.56 35.64
CA PRO A 21 0.83 14.93 36.46
C PRO A 21 0.27 13.71 35.74
N ARG A 22 0.60 12.51 36.24
CA ARG A 22 -0.06 11.26 35.83
C ARG A 22 -1.50 11.32 36.34
N SER A 23 -2.44 11.10 35.41
CA SER A 23 -3.89 10.96 35.62
C SER A 23 -4.74 12.24 35.67
N ARG A 24 -4.74 13.02 34.57
CA ARG A 24 -5.98 13.72 34.22
C ARG A 24 -6.92 12.70 33.59
N LYS A 25 -7.92 12.24 34.35
CA LYS A 25 -9.07 11.50 33.79
C LYS A 25 -9.69 12.41 32.73
N VAL A 26 -9.40 12.14 31.47
CA VAL A 26 -10.05 12.81 30.35
C VAL A 26 -11.53 12.49 30.49
N HIS A 27 -12.34 13.52 30.75
CA HIS A 27 -13.79 13.37 30.73
C HIS A 27 -14.17 12.80 29.37
N ALA A 28 -14.74 11.59 29.39
CA ALA A 28 -15.24 10.95 28.19
C ALA A 28 -16.28 11.88 27.56
N VAL A 29 -16.02 12.28 26.33
CA VAL A 29 -17.05 12.87 25.46
C VAL A 29 -18.19 11.84 25.39
N PRO A 30 -19.44 12.18 25.72
CA PRO A 30 -20.54 11.24 25.60
C PRO A 30 -20.77 10.96 24.12
N THR A 31 -20.27 9.83 23.63
CA THR A 31 -20.64 9.31 22.32
C THR A 31 -22.06 8.77 22.43
N SER A 32 -23.05 9.62 22.15
CA SER A 32 -24.41 9.18 21.86
C SER A 32 -24.39 8.44 20.51
N GLY A 33 -24.26 7.13 20.58
CA GLY A 33 -24.33 6.24 19.43
C GLY A 33 -23.60 4.96 19.74
N ASN A 34 -24.34 3.85 19.77
CA ASN A 34 -23.80 2.49 19.79
C ASN A 34 -22.91 2.26 18.55
N CYS A 35 -21.67 2.75 18.59
CA CYS A 35 -20.63 2.27 17.69
C CYS A 35 -19.93 1.13 18.44
N PRO A 36 -20.13 -0.14 18.06
CA PRO A 36 -19.44 -1.23 18.72
C PRO A 36 -17.94 -1.03 18.48
N GLN A 37 -17.21 -0.71 19.54
CA GLN A 37 -15.76 -0.75 19.59
C GLN A 37 -15.35 -2.21 19.31
N ARG A 38 -15.23 -2.56 18.02
CA ARG A 38 -14.75 -3.88 17.59
C ARG A 38 -13.34 -4.01 18.12
N ARG A 39 -13.19 -4.84 19.17
CA ARG A 39 -11.90 -5.26 19.68
C ARG A 39 -11.27 -6.13 18.60
N TRP A 40 -10.24 -5.61 17.94
CA TRP A 40 -9.46 -6.35 16.94
C TRP A 40 -8.97 -7.65 17.58
N THR A 41 -9.46 -8.77 17.08
CA THR A 41 -9.00 -10.09 17.53
C THR A 41 -7.57 -10.32 17.03
N GLY A 42 -6.74 -11.10 17.74
CA GLY A 42 -5.33 -11.31 17.37
C GLY A 42 -5.12 -11.78 15.92
N ARG A 43 -6.06 -12.56 15.37
CA ARG A 43 -6.07 -12.98 13.96
C ARG A 43 -6.31 -11.84 12.98
N GLU A 44 -7.05 -10.79 13.33
CA GLU A 44 -7.27 -9.64 12.45
C GLU A 44 -6.02 -8.76 12.37
N ALA A 45 -5.31 -8.61 13.48
CA ALA A 45 -4.04 -7.89 13.53
C ALA A 45 -2.90 -8.60 12.75
N GLU A 46 -2.88 -9.94 12.75
CA GLU A 46 -1.93 -10.73 11.96
C GLU A 46 -2.17 -10.60 10.44
N HIS A 47 -3.43 -10.62 10.00
CA HIS A 47 -3.77 -10.45 8.58
C HIS A 47 -3.38 -9.06 8.05
N SER A 48 -3.58 -7.98 8.83
CA SER A 48 -3.15 -6.64 8.43
C SER A 48 -1.62 -6.51 8.36
N ARG A 49 -0.86 -7.28 9.15
CA ARG A 49 0.62 -7.23 9.14
C ARG A 49 1.24 -7.85 7.90
N ALA A 50 0.59 -8.86 7.29
CA ALA A 50 1.11 -9.52 6.10
C ALA A 50 1.14 -8.59 4.87
N SER A 51 0.10 -7.77 4.68
CA SER A 51 0.04 -6.80 3.57
C SER A 51 1.07 -5.67 3.70
N PHE A 52 1.43 -5.28 4.92
CA PHE A 52 2.46 -4.28 5.21
C PHE A 52 3.82 -4.91 5.57
N SER A 53 4.00 -6.20 5.30
CA SER A 53 5.28 -6.85 5.57
C SER A 53 6.38 -6.30 4.67
N LEU A 54 7.60 -6.18 5.21
CA LEU A 54 8.75 -5.68 4.46
C LEU A 54 8.97 -6.42 3.13
N PRO A 55 8.89 -7.77 3.06
CA PRO A 55 9.02 -8.47 1.78
C PRO A 55 7.94 -8.12 0.76
N HIS A 56 6.69 -7.89 1.21
CA HIS A 56 5.58 -7.52 0.33
C HIS A 56 5.78 -6.13 -0.27
N VAL A 57 6.17 -5.15 0.55
CA VAL A 57 6.46 -3.78 0.08
C VAL A 57 7.65 -3.78 -0.88
N LEU A 58 8.73 -4.49 -0.54
CA LEU A 58 9.92 -4.61 -1.39
C LEU A 58 9.58 -5.22 -2.76
N MET A 59 8.73 -6.25 -2.80
CA MET A 59 8.30 -6.86 -4.06
C MET A 59 7.49 -5.88 -4.93
N ASN A 60 6.57 -5.12 -4.33
CA ASN A 60 5.80 -4.10 -5.05
C ASN A 60 6.69 -2.99 -5.60
N VAL A 61 7.61 -2.47 -4.78
CA VAL A 61 8.56 -1.42 -5.21
C VAL A 61 9.49 -1.96 -6.29
N TYR A 62 10.00 -3.18 -6.15
CA TYR A 62 10.82 -3.81 -7.18
C TYR A 62 10.06 -3.97 -8.50
N GLY A 63 8.81 -4.45 -8.45
CA GLY A 63 7.92 -4.53 -9.62
C GLY A 63 7.74 -3.17 -10.29
N MET A 64 7.41 -2.14 -9.51
CA MET A 64 7.28 -0.76 -10.01
C MET A 64 8.56 -0.26 -10.68
N LEU A 65 9.73 -0.43 -10.05
CA LEU A 65 11.00 0.03 -10.59
C LEU A 65 11.38 -0.68 -11.90
N ARG A 66 10.98 -1.93 -12.08
CA ARG A 66 11.30 -2.71 -13.28
C ARG A 66 10.32 -2.47 -14.43
N LEU A 67 9.03 -2.36 -14.14
CA LEU A 67 7.98 -2.30 -15.15
C LEU A 67 7.55 -0.88 -15.49
N CYS A 68 7.41 0.00 -14.50
CA CYS A 68 6.84 1.33 -14.73
C CYS A 68 7.66 2.18 -15.71
N PRO A 69 9.01 2.24 -15.67
CA PRO A 69 9.76 3.03 -16.64
C PRO A 69 9.60 2.54 -18.08
N TYR A 70 9.44 1.23 -18.28
CA TYR A 70 9.17 0.65 -19.59
C TYR A 70 7.76 1.04 -20.08
N MET A 71 6.75 0.85 -19.23
CA MET A 71 5.37 1.18 -19.54
C MET A 71 5.16 2.68 -19.76
N GLU A 72 5.85 3.54 -19.01
CA GLU A 72 5.75 5.00 -19.12
C GLU A 72 6.24 5.49 -20.47
N ARG A 73 7.32 4.90 -20.99
CA ARG A 73 7.81 5.21 -22.34
C ARG A 73 6.83 4.77 -23.44
N ARG A 74 6.03 3.73 -23.18
CA ARG A 74 5.08 3.15 -24.15
C ARG A 74 3.73 3.87 -24.14
N HIS A 75 3.18 4.11 -22.96
CA HIS A 75 1.81 4.62 -22.76
C HIS A 75 1.74 6.08 -22.35
N GLY A 76 2.86 6.64 -21.88
CA GLY A 76 2.92 7.97 -21.28
C GLY A 76 2.47 7.98 -19.82
N THR A 77 3.01 8.96 -19.08
CA THR A 77 2.67 9.24 -17.69
C THR A 77 1.16 9.43 -17.42
N PRO A 78 0.37 10.18 -18.22
CA PRO A 78 -1.04 10.42 -17.89
C PRO A 78 -1.88 9.13 -17.96
N THR A 79 -1.65 8.29 -18.97
CA THR A 79 -2.31 6.99 -19.11
C THR A 79 -2.01 6.11 -17.90
N MET A 80 -0.73 6.02 -17.51
CA MET A 80 -0.35 5.25 -16.33
C MET A 80 -0.99 5.79 -15.05
N ALA A 81 -1.00 7.10 -14.84
CA ALA A 81 -1.59 7.70 -13.64
C ALA A 81 -3.10 7.44 -13.55
N LEU A 82 -3.82 7.63 -14.66
CA LEU A 82 -5.27 7.38 -14.72
C LEU A 82 -5.60 5.90 -14.52
N THR A 83 -4.88 5.00 -15.19
CA THR A 83 -5.06 3.55 -15.01
C THR A 83 -4.76 3.14 -13.58
N TYR A 84 -3.68 3.66 -12.97
CA TYR A 84 -3.33 3.34 -11.59
C TYR A 84 -4.43 3.76 -10.60
N VAL A 85 -4.98 4.97 -10.74
CA VAL A 85 -6.08 5.45 -9.88
C VAL A 85 -7.36 4.65 -10.10
N ALA A 86 -7.75 4.41 -11.36
CA ALA A 86 -8.98 3.70 -11.71
C ALA A 86 -8.94 2.23 -11.24
N THR A 87 -7.84 1.54 -11.50
CA THR A 87 -7.66 0.13 -11.10
C THR A 87 -7.46 -0.01 -9.60
N GLY A 88 -6.85 0.96 -8.92
CA GLY A 88 -6.79 1.00 -7.45
C GLY A 88 -8.17 1.13 -6.80
N ALA A 89 -9.05 1.96 -7.38
CA ALA A 89 -10.44 2.06 -6.95
C ALA A 89 -11.21 0.75 -7.20
N ALA A 90 -11.06 0.15 -8.38
CA ALA A 90 -11.68 -1.12 -8.73
C ALA A 90 -11.19 -2.28 -7.84
N ALA A 91 -9.89 -2.33 -7.54
CA ALA A 91 -9.30 -3.29 -6.61
C ALA A 91 -9.86 -3.12 -5.19
N THR A 92 -9.97 -1.88 -4.71
CA THR A 92 -10.57 -1.59 -3.40
C THR A 92 -12.04 -2.01 -3.34
N LEU A 93 -12.78 -1.80 -4.43
CA LEU A 93 -14.16 -2.26 -4.54
C LEU A 93 -14.25 -3.78 -4.55
N ALA A 94 -13.46 -4.46 -5.38
CA ALA A 94 -13.42 -5.93 -5.43
C ALA A 94 -13.05 -6.55 -4.08
N SER A 95 -12.06 -5.97 -3.41
CA SER A 95 -11.67 -6.30 -2.04
C SER A 95 -12.85 -6.19 -1.07
N SER A 96 -13.53 -5.03 -1.05
CA SER A 96 -14.61 -4.77 -0.10
C SER A 96 -15.87 -5.61 -0.32
N VAL A 97 -16.15 -5.99 -1.57
CA VAL A 97 -17.26 -6.90 -1.91
C VAL A 97 -16.94 -8.35 -1.50
N CYS A 98 -15.71 -8.80 -1.69
CA CYS A 98 -15.30 -10.19 -1.42
C CYS A 98 -14.86 -10.43 0.03
N PHE A 99 -14.34 -9.41 0.72
CA PHE A 99 -13.81 -9.51 2.08
C PHE A 99 -14.21 -8.30 2.94
N SER A 100 -14.77 -8.54 4.13
CA SER A 100 -15.11 -7.48 5.10
C SER A 100 -13.90 -6.94 5.89
N ARG A 101 -12.69 -6.96 5.32
CA ARG A 101 -11.44 -6.59 6.02
C ARG A 101 -10.73 -5.42 5.35
N ALA A 102 -10.01 -4.67 6.18
CA ALA A 102 -9.47 -3.33 5.94
C ALA A 102 -8.78 -3.13 4.56
N PRO A 103 -8.88 -1.92 3.98
CA PRO A 103 -8.43 -1.60 2.62
C PRO A 103 -6.89 -1.54 2.54
N ALA A 104 -6.23 -2.69 2.48
CA ALA A 104 -4.79 -2.79 2.26
C ALA A 104 -4.42 -3.03 0.79
N ALA A 105 -5.41 -3.20 -0.10
CA ALA A 105 -5.21 -3.66 -1.47
C ALA A 105 -5.22 -2.59 -2.56
N GLY A 106 -5.44 -1.32 -2.22
CA GLY A 106 -5.55 -0.26 -3.22
C GLY A 106 -4.28 -0.08 -4.07
N ALA A 107 -3.12 0.05 -3.42
CA ALA A 107 -1.86 0.31 -4.13
C ALA A 107 -1.30 -0.92 -4.86
N SER A 108 -1.31 -2.10 -4.21
CA SER A 108 -0.87 -3.33 -4.86
C SER A 108 -1.86 -3.76 -5.95
N GLY A 109 -3.17 -3.64 -5.73
CA GLY A 109 -4.18 -3.85 -6.76
C GLY A 109 -4.02 -2.93 -7.97
N ALA A 110 -3.66 -1.65 -7.76
CA ALA A 110 -3.34 -0.73 -8.85
C ALA A 110 -2.11 -1.17 -9.67
N LEU A 111 -1.08 -1.71 -9.01
CA LEU A 111 0.08 -2.29 -9.70
C LEU A 111 -0.32 -3.50 -10.56
N PHE A 112 -1.16 -4.39 -10.02
CA PHE A 112 -1.73 -5.51 -10.76
C PHE A 112 -2.62 -5.03 -11.93
N GLY A 113 -3.26 -3.87 -11.81
CA GLY A 113 -3.96 -3.21 -12.91
C GLY A 113 -3.04 -2.71 -14.02
N LEU A 114 -1.90 -2.11 -13.69
CA LEU A 114 -0.89 -1.77 -14.69
C LEU A 114 -0.39 -3.01 -15.44
N LEU A 115 -0.13 -4.11 -14.74
CA LEU A 115 0.23 -5.39 -15.37
C LEU A 115 -0.86 -5.92 -16.30
N GLY A 116 -2.14 -5.81 -15.88
CA GLY A 116 -3.28 -6.19 -16.70
C GLY A 116 -3.38 -5.37 -17.98
N MET A 117 -3.23 -4.04 -17.88
CA MET A 117 -3.23 -3.12 -19.02
C MET A 117 -2.10 -3.48 -20.00
N GLU A 118 -0.87 -3.64 -19.51
CA GLU A 118 0.26 -3.98 -20.36
C GLU A 118 0.06 -5.32 -21.07
N CYS A 119 -0.42 -6.33 -20.35
CA CYS A 119 -0.72 -7.65 -20.90
C CYS A 119 -1.77 -7.57 -22.02
N ALA A 120 -2.84 -6.80 -21.83
CA ALA A 120 -3.88 -6.60 -22.84
C ALA A 120 -3.35 -5.86 -24.08
N SER A 121 -2.60 -4.77 -23.86
CA SER A 121 -2.01 -4.00 -24.95
C SER A 121 -0.97 -4.79 -25.75
N GLU A 122 -0.16 -5.64 -25.11
CA GLU A 122 0.77 -6.56 -25.79
C GLU A 122 0.02 -7.68 -26.54
N ALA A 123 -1.03 -8.24 -25.95
CA ALA A 123 -1.86 -9.25 -26.61
C ALA A 123 -2.59 -8.68 -27.85
N LEU A 124 -3.01 -7.41 -27.79
CA LEU A 124 -3.60 -6.72 -28.94
C LEU A 124 -2.55 -6.41 -30.01
N ALA A 125 -1.36 -5.93 -29.60
CA ALA A 125 -0.24 -5.67 -30.51
C ALA A 125 0.22 -6.94 -31.23
N ALA A 126 0.20 -8.10 -30.56
CA ALA A 126 0.55 -9.39 -31.14
C ALA A 126 -0.27 -9.74 -32.39
N ARG A 127 -1.53 -9.29 -32.46
CA ARG A 127 -2.38 -9.50 -33.64
C ARG A 127 -1.87 -8.81 -34.90
N ARG A 128 -1.07 -7.74 -34.74
CA ARG A 128 -0.57 -6.90 -35.84
C ARG A 128 0.94 -7.04 -36.06
N HIS A 129 1.69 -7.31 -34.99
CA HIS A 129 3.16 -7.24 -34.98
C HIS A 129 3.84 -8.60 -34.68
N GLY A 130 3.06 -9.66 -34.46
CA GLY A 130 3.56 -11.04 -34.42
C GLY A 130 4.08 -11.53 -33.07
N ALA A 131 4.88 -12.59 -33.11
CA ALA A 131 5.18 -13.46 -31.97
C ALA A 131 5.88 -12.77 -30.78
N GLY A 132 6.74 -11.76 -31.03
CA GLY A 132 7.46 -11.08 -29.95
C GLY A 132 6.54 -10.42 -28.91
N HIS A 133 5.45 -9.81 -29.38
CA HIS A 133 4.43 -9.23 -28.49
C HIS A 133 3.59 -10.31 -27.79
N ALA A 134 3.34 -11.43 -28.45
CA ALA A 134 2.64 -12.56 -27.83
C ALA A 134 3.48 -13.16 -26.68
N GLU A 135 4.79 -13.35 -26.91
CA GLU A 135 5.72 -13.82 -25.88
C GLU A 135 5.81 -12.86 -24.70
N HIS A 136 5.83 -11.55 -24.95
CA HIS A 136 5.85 -10.56 -23.90
C HIS A 136 4.55 -10.55 -23.08
N ALA A 137 3.39 -10.59 -23.74
CA ALA A 137 2.09 -10.74 -23.07
C ALA A 137 2.06 -12.00 -22.20
N MET A 138 2.55 -13.13 -22.72
CA MET A 138 2.65 -14.38 -21.95
C MET A 138 3.60 -14.27 -20.76
N ALA A 139 4.73 -13.57 -20.89
CA ALA A 139 5.66 -13.35 -19.78
C ALA A 139 5.00 -12.55 -18.65
N ILE A 140 4.29 -11.48 -18.99
CA ILE A 140 3.54 -10.66 -18.02
C ILE A 140 2.43 -11.49 -17.37
N ALA A 141 1.67 -12.25 -18.16
CA ALA A 141 0.62 -13.13 -17.66
C ALA A 141 1.16 -14.19 -16.67
N ARG A 142 2.33 -14.79 -16.97
CA ARG A 142 2.98 -15.77 -16.08
C ARG A 142 3.43 -15.14 -14.76
N VAL A 143 4.09 -13.97 -14.81
CA VAL A 143 4.54 -13.27 -13.60
C VAL A 143 3.34 -12.84 -12.75
N THR A 144 2.31 -12.29 -13.38
CA THR A 144 1.08 -11.87 -12.70
C THR A 144 0.36 -13.07 -12.08
N GLY A 145 0.19 -14.16 -12.84
CA GLY A 145 -0.42 -15.40 -12.36
C GLY A 145 0.36 -16.04 -11.21
N PHE A 146 1.69 -16.03 -11.27
CA PHE A 146 2.54 -16.50 -10.17
C PHE A 146 2.36 -15.65 -8.91
N ALA A 147 2.29 -14.32 -9.05
CA ALA A 147 2.07 -13.42 -7.92
C ALA A 147 0.68 -13.63 -7.27
N LEU A 148 -0.36 -13.85 -8.08
CA LEU A 148 -1.70 -14.23 -7.59
C LEU A 148 -1.69 -15.60 -6.88
N ALA A 149 -0.97 -16.58 -7.42
CA ALA A 149 -0.85 -17.90 -6.81
C ALA A 149 -0.13 -17.85 -5.46
N LEU A 150 0.94 -17.04 -5.35
CA LEU A 150 1.61 -16.78 -4.07
C LEU A 150 0.67 -16.10 -3.07
N GLY A 151 -0.18 -15.19 -3.53
CA GLY A 151 -1.20 -14.55 -2.70
C GLY A 151 -2.24 -15.53 -2.14
N LEU A 152 -2.49 -16.66 -2.80
CA LEU A 152 -3.34 -17.73 -2.25
C LEU A 152 -2.61 -18.55 -1.17
N ALA A 153 -1.28 -18.66 -1.26
CA ALA A 153 -0.45 -19.43 -0.33
C ALA A 153 -0.09 -18.64 0.94
N ILE A 154 -0.02 -17.31 0.86
CA ILE A 154 0.38 -16.44 1.98
C ILE A 154 -0.88 -15.84 2.65
N PRO A 155 -1.19 -16.20 3.91
CA PRO A 155 -2.33 -15.63 4.63
C PRO A 155 -2.21 -14.11 4.78
N GLY A 156 -3.30 -13.39 4.48
CA GLY A 156 -3.36 -11.92 4.62
C GLY A 156 -3.00 -11.14 3.34
N LEU A 157 -2.80 -11.82 2.21
CA LEU A 157 -2.80 -11.18 0.90
C LEU A 157 -4.23 -11.08 0.36
N ASP A 158 -4.53 -9.93 -0.24
CA ASP A 158 -5.85 -9.69 -0.84
C ASP A 158 -5.86 -10.02 -2.33
N ASN A 159 -6.16 -11.27 -2.63
CA ASN A 159 -6.28 -11.74 -4.00
C ASN A 159 -7.51 -11.19 -4.71
N ALA A 160 -8.59 -10.85 -4.00
CA ALA A 160 -9.76 -10.26 -4.64
C ALA A 160 -9.43 -8.87 -5.18
N GLY A 161 -8.70 -8.08 -4.38
CA GLY A 161 -8.16 -6.80 -4.83
C GLY A 161 -7.18 -6.94 -6.00
N HIS A 162 -6.25 -7.91 -5.94
CA HIS A 162 -5.30 -8.14 -7.05
C HIS A 162 -5.99 -8.58 -8.34
N VAL A 163 -6.94 -9.53 -8.26
CA VAL A 163 -7.72 -9.98 -9.42
C VAL A 163 -8.57 -8.83 -9.98
N GLY A 164 -9.25 -8.07 -9.11
CA GLY A 164 -10.04 -6.91 -9.51
C GLY A 164 -9.20 -5.84 -10.21
N GLY A 165 -8.00 -5.58 -9.68
CA GLY A 165 -7.01 -4.72 -10.31
C GLY A 165 -6.59 -5.23 -11.70
N THR A 166 -6.13 -6.48 -11.80
CA THR A 166 -5.71 -7.07 -13.09
C THR A 166 -6.80 -7.05 -14.15
N VAL A 167 -8.04 -7.44 -13.80
CA VAL A 167 -9.15 -7.46 -14.75
C VAL A 167 -9.51 -6.04 -15.19
N SER A 168 -9.64 -5.10 -14.26
CA SER A 168 -9.94 -3.71 -14.61
C SER A 168 -8.85 -3.08 -15.47
N GLY A 169 -7.59 -3.37 -15.18
CA GLY A 169 -6.46 -2.92 -15.99
C GLY A 169 -6.47 -3.49 -17.40
N ALA A 170 -6.75 -4.79 -17.54
CA ALA A 170 -6.87 -5.43 -18.85
C ALA A 170 -8.01 -4.85 -19.70
N LEU A 171 -9.05 -4.28 -19.08
CA LEU A 171 -10.12 -3.56 -19.78
C LEU A 171 -9.72 -2.15 -20.20
N CYS A 172 -8.73 -1.53 -19.54
CA CYS A 172 -8.20 -0.21 -19.89
C CYS A 172 -7.14 -0.25 -21.00
N GLY A 173 -6.48 -1.38 -21.22
CA GLY A 173 -5.36 -1.55 -22.18
C GLY A 173 -5.75 -2.02 -23.56
#